data_AF-A0A2G6FR94-F1
#
_entry.id   AF-A0A2G6FR94-F1
#
_cell.length_a   1.000
_cell.length_b   1.000
_cell.length_c   1.000
_cell.angle_alpha   90.00
_cell.angle_beta   90.00
_cell.angle_gamma   90.00
#
_symmetry.space_group_name_H-M   'P 1'
#
loop_
_entity.id
_entity.type
_entity.pdbx_description
1 polymer ?
#
loop_
_entity_poly.entity_id
_entity_poly.type
_entity_poly.pdbx_seq_one_letter_code
_entity_poly.pdbx_strand_id
1 'polypeptide(L)'
;MADKTAPRQIEMELGHDGINWILSNDELRISARELDDLDRKLEDSLSEEWQNNPIQVHMHTDNDIIPEWMRPYMDHYFNRILELPLKY
;
A
#
# COMPACT_ATOMS: atom_id res chain seq x y z
N MET A 1 -31.39 -6.45 -4.08
CA MET A 1 -30.36 -5.40 -4.13
C MET A 1 -29.31 -5.83 -3.13
N ALA A 2 -28.17 -6.34 -3.60
CA ALA A 2 -27.11 -6.76 -2.68
C ALA A 2 -26.55 -5.52 -2.01
N ASP A 3 -26.65 -5.47 -0.69
CA ASP A 3 -26.01 -4.43 0.11
C ASP A 3 -24.51 -4.55 -0.16
N LYS A 4 -23.96 -3.62 -0.93
CA LYS A 4 -22.51 -3.55 -1.13
C LYS A 4 -21.96 -3.02 0.18
N THR A 5 -21.67 -3.93 1.12
CA THR A 5 -20.89 -3.60 2.30
C THR A 5 -19.65 -2.86 1.82
N ALA A 6 -19.42 -1.66 2.36
CA ALA A 6 -18.27 -0.85 1.98
C ALA A 6 -16.99 -1.67 2.22
N PRO A 7 -16.01 -1.63 1.30
CA PRO A 7 -14.76 -2.36 1.49
C PRO A 7 -14.10 -1.89 2.79
N ARG A 8 -13.49 -2.83 3.51
CA ARG A 8 -12.70 -2.48 4.69
C ARG A 8 -11.53 -1.62 4.26
N GLN A 9 -11.34 -0.49 4.92
CA GLN A 9 -10.22 0.40 4.62
C GLN A 9 -9.05 0.12 5.55
N ILE A 10 -7.85 0.06 4.98
CA ILE A 10 -6.60 -0.06 5.72
C ILE A 10 -5.69 1.07 5.26
N GLU A 11 -5.13 1.81 6.21
CA GLU A 11 -4.10 2.81 5.95
C GLU A 11 -2.72 2.20 6.16
N MET A 12 -1.81 2.46 5.23
CA MET A 12 -0.42 2.01 5.30
C MET A 12 0.51 3.09 4.79
N GLU A 13 1.74 3.10 5.28
CA GLU A 13 2.81 3.96 4.81
C GLU A 13 3.66 3.23 3.78
N LEU A 14 3.88 3.87 2.63
CA LEU A 14 4.74 3.40 1.57
C LEU A 14 6.06 4.19 1.62
N GLY A 15 7.14 3.47 1.91
CA GLY A 15 8.50 3.98 1.90
C GLY A 15 9.41 3.22 0.94
N HIS A 16 10.68 3.59 0.94
CA HIS A 16 11.72 2.99 0.11
C HIS A 16 13.11 3.14 0.77
N ASP A 17 13.80 2.05 1.07
CA ASP A 17 15.09 2.09 1.80
C ASP A 17 16.32 2.38 0.91
N GLY A 18 16.10 2.65 -0.37
CA GLY A 18 17.14 2.82 -1.39
C GLY A 18 17.40 1.55 -2.21
N ILE A 19 16.82 0.40 -1.81
CA ILE A 19 16.91 -0.88 -2.52
C ILE A 19 15.53 -1.50 -2.74
N ASN A 20 14.65 -1.40 -1.74
CA ASN A 20 13.32 -2.01 -1.72
C ASN A 20 12.26 -0.96 -1.38
N TRP A 21 11.08 -1.12 -1.98
CA TRP A 21 9.84 -0.58 -1.47
C TRP A 21 9.46 -1.27 -0.17
N ILE A 22 8.94 -0.50 0.76
CA ILE A 22 8.50 -0.95 2.08
C ILE A 22 7.07 -0.45 2.26
N LEU A 23 6.15 -1.35 2.57
CA LEU A 23 4.81 -0.99 2.99
C LEU A 23 4.62 -1.41 4.44
N SER A 24 4.18 -0.50 5.30
CA SER A 24 4.00 -0.80 6.72
C SER A 24 2.83 -0.08 7.38
N ASN A 25 2.27 -0.73 8.38
CA ASN A 25 1.43 -0.14 9.43
C ASN A 25 1.77 -0.81 10.77
N ASP A 26 0.92 -0.63 11.79
CA ASP A 26 1.13 -1.20 13.13
C ASP A 26 1.08 -2.75 13.16
N GLU A 27 0.45 -3.39 12.18
CA GLU A 27 0.17 -4.83 12.18
C GLU A 27 1.06 -5.62 11.20
N LEU A 28 1.44 -4.99 10.08
CA LEU A 28 2.10 -5.63 8.96
C LEU A 28 3.22 -4.76 8.39
N ARG A 29 4.33 -5.39 8.05
CA ARG A 29 5.44 -4.78 7.30
C ARG A 29 5.91 -5.73 6.22
N ILE A 30 5.82 -5.29 4.97
CA ILE A 30 6.27 -6.03 3.79
C ILE A 30 7.29 -5.22 3.00
N SER A 31 8.16 -5.91 2.27
CA SER A 31 9.14 -5.25 1.39
C SER A 31 9.33 -6.04 0.09
N ALA A 32 9.57 -5.31 -0.99
CA ALA A 32 9.85 -5.86 -2.31
C ALA A 32 10.66 -4.88 -3.14
N ARG A 33 11.40 -5.39 -4.13
CA ARG A 33 12.18 -4.54 -5.06
C ARG A 33 11.29 -3.79 -6.04
N GLU A 34 10.20 -4.40 -6.45
CA GLU A 34 9.25 -3.86 -7.42
C GLU A 34 7.90 -3.66 -6.74
N LEU A 35 7.15 -2.62 -7.15
CA LEU A 35 5.82 -2.34 -6.60
C LEU A 35 4.83 -3.46 -6.89
N ASP A 36 4.89 -4.08 -8.06
CA ASP A 36 4.01 -5.21 -8.41
C ASP A 36 4.22 -6.42 -7.48
N ASP A 37 5.47 -6.68 -7.09
CA ASP A 37 5.80 -7.71 -6.12
C ASP A 37 5.35 -7.32 -4.70
N LEU A 38 5.34 -6.02 -4.38
CA LEU A 38 4.80 -5.51 -3.11
C LEU A 38 3.29 -5.72 -3.04
N ASP A 39 2.58 -5.40 -4.12
CA ASP A 39 1.12 -5.53 -4.22
C ASP A 39 0.69 -7.01 -4.10
N ARG A 40 1.41 -7.94 -4.76
CA ARG A 40 1.17 -9.39 -4.62
C ARG A 40 1.43 -9.89 -3.20
N LYS A 41 2.55 -9.49 -2.59
CA LYS A 41 2.86 -9.86 -1.21
C LYS A 41 1.79 -9.36 -0.24
N LEU A 42 1.23 -8.18 -0.48
CA LEU A 42 0.16 -7.63 0.33
C LEU A 42 -1.13 -8.46 0.17
N GLU A 43 -1.50 -8.80 -1.06
CA GLU A 43 -2.64 -9.68 -1.32
C GLU A 43 -2.50 -11.03 -0.62
N ASP A 44 -1.33 -11.66 -0.70
CA ASP A 44 -1.05 -12.94 -0.04
C ASP A 44 -1.12 -12.81 1.49
N SER A 45 -0.57 -11.73 2.05
CA SER A 45 -0.53 -11.47 3.50
C SER A 45 -1.91 -11.19 4.08
N LEU A 46 -2.84 -10.63 3.30
CA LEU A 46 -4.21 -10.32 3.72
C LEU A 46 -5.23 -11.33 3.20
N SER A 47 -4.79 -12.50 2.71
CA SER A 47 -5.62 -13.50 2.03
C SER A 47 -6.84 -13.97 2.81
N GLU A 48 -6.69 -14.22 4.11
CA GLU A 48 -7.82 -14.62 4.97
C GLU A 48 -8.84 -13.49 5.17
N GLU A 49 -8.37 -12.24 5.15
CA GLU A 49 -9.20 -11.06 5.42
C GLU A 49 -10.00 -10.64 4.18
N TRP A 50 -9.35 -10.53 3.02
CA TRP A 50 -10.01 -10.05 1.81
C TRP A 50 -10.99 -11.06 1.20
N GLN A 51 -10.82 -12.37 1.48
CA GLN A 51 -11.75 -13.41 1.04
C GLN A 51 -13.15 -13.23 1.65
N ASN A 52 -13.24 -12.65 2.85
CA ASN A 52 -14.50 -12.42 3.54
C ASN A 52 -15.11 -11.05 3.21
N ASN A 53 -14.27 -10.03 3.03
CA ASN A 53 -14.70 -8.68 2.69
C ASN A 53 -13.61 -7.98 1.85
N PRO A 54 -13.91 -7.45 0.66
CA PRO A 54 -12.94 -6.68 -0.12
C PRO A 54 -12.25 -5.60 0.71
N ILE A 55 -10.94 -5.44 0.49
CA ILE A 55 -10.12 -4.49 1.23
C ILE A 55 -9.66 -3.40 0.28
N GLN A 56 -9.72 -2.15 0.75
CA GLN A 56 -9.14 -1.01 0.09
C GLN A 56 -7.96 -0.51 0.93
N VAL A 57 -6.74 -0.64 0.40
CA VAL A 57 -5.52 -0.20 1.07
C VAL A 57 -5.14 1.17 0.54
N HIS A 58 -5.14 2.16 1.43
CA HIS A 58 -4.65 3.51 1.16
C HIS A 58 -3.19 3.56 1.56
N MET A 59 -2.31 3.71 0.57
CA MET A 59 -0.86 3.77 0.80
C MET A 59 -0.41 5.21 0.69
N HIS A 60 -0.02 5.77 1.82
CA HIS A 60 0.51 7.12 1.95
C HIS A 60 2.02 7.08 1.79
N THR A 61 2.55 7.81 0.82
CA THR A 61 4.01 7.83 0.65
C THR A 61 4.63 8.60 1.81
N ASP A 62 5.52 7.95 2.56
CA ASP A 62 6.36 8.63 3.54
C ASP A 62 7.30 9.59 2.80
N ASN A 63 7.36 10.85 3.23
CA ASN A 63 8.23 11.85 2.60
C ASN A 63 9.63 11.87 3.23
N ASP A 64 9.85 11.11 4.30
CA ASP A 64 11.15 11.01 4.99
C ASP A 64 12.19 10.19 4.24
N ILE A 65 11.77 9.43 3.22
CA ILE A 65 12.69 8.81 2.26
C ILE A 65 13.50 9.79 1.43
N ILE A 66 13.16 11.09 1.49
CA ILE A 66 13.77 12.09 0.62
C ILE A 66 14.49 13.16 1.43
N PRO A 67 15.75 13.47 1.06
CA PRO A 67 16.48 14.57 1.67
C PRO A 67 15.64 15.85 1.66
N GLU A 68 15.62 16.57 2.78
CA GLU A 68 14.76 17.75 2.96
C GLU A 68 14.90 18.77 1.82
N TRP A 69 16.12 18.92 1.27
CA TRP A 69 16.41 19.86 0.19
C TRP A 69 15.75 19.49 -1.16
N MET A 70 15.39 18.22 -1.37
CA MET A 70 14.74 17.74 -2.58
C MET A 70 13.21 17.81 -2.51
N ARG A 71 12.63 17.83 -1.30
CA ARG A 71 11.16 17.80 -1.09
C ARG A 71 10.39 18.89 -1.88
N PRO A 72 10.86 20.15 -2.01
CA PRO A 72 10.16 21.20 -2.77
C PRO A 72 10.16 20.99 -4.29
N TYR A 73 10.99 20.09 -4.80
CA TYR A 73 11.16 19.84 -6.24
C TYR A 73 10.47 18.54 -6.69
N MET A 74 9.80 17.86 -5.77
CA MET A 74 9.12 16.60 -6.03
C MET A 74 7.61 16.75 -5.88
N ASP A 75 6.97 17.28 -6.91
CA ASP A 75 5.52 17.50 -7.02
C ASP A 75 4.68 16.20 -7.12
N HIS A 76 5.29 15.01 -7.07
CA HIS A 76 4.66 13.75 -7.45
C HIS A 76 4.82 12.61 -6.43
N TYR A 77 4.57 12.89 -5.16
CA TYR A 77 4.27 11.82 -4.20
C TYR A 77 2.88 11.29 -4.47
N PHE A 78 2.81 10.08 -5.00
CA PHE A 78 1.56 9.44 -5.31
C PHE A 78 1.11 8.63 -4.08
N ASN A 79 0.05 9.10 -3.43
CA ASN A 79 -0.76 8.18 -2.64
C ASN A 79 -1.41 7.21 -3.64
N ARG A 80 -1.37 5.92 -3.33
CA ARG A 80 -2.04 4.90 -4.16
C ARG A 80 -3.12 4.21 -3.35
N ILE A 81 -4.17 3.82 -4.06
CA ILE A 81 -5.26 3.03 -3.51
C ILE A 81 -5.23 1.68 -4.21
N LEU A 82 -5.09 0.61 -3.43
CA LEU A 82 -5.12 -0.76 -3.94
C LEU A 82 -6.39 -1.47 -3.47
N GLU A 83 -7.08 -2.14 -4.38
CA GLU A 83 -8.23 -2.97 -4.04
C GLU A 83 -7.81 -4.45 -4.03
N LEU A 84 -8.12 -5.15 -2.95
CA LEU A 84 -7.92 -6.60 -2.81
C LEU A 84 -9.27 -7.32 -2.87
N PRO A 85 -9.39 -8.43 -3.63
CA PRO A 85 -8.34 -9.05 -4.45
C PRO A 85 -7.97 -8.21 -5.68
N LEU A 86 -6.75 -8.40 -6.17
CA LEU A 86 -6.18 -7.68 -7.30
C LEU A 86 -6.97 -7.99 -8.59
N LYS A 87 -7.33 -6.93 -9.33
CA LYS A 87 -8.09 -7.01 -10.58
C LYS A 87 -7.17 -6.66 -11.74
N TYR A 88 -6.39 -7.63 -12.20
CA TYR A 88 -5.58 -7.50 -13.43
C TYR A 88 -6.36 -7.91 -14.68
#